data_AF-A0A3L6RT61-F1
#
_entry.id   AF-A0A3L6RT61-F1
#
_cell.length_a   1.000
_cell.length_b   1.000
_cell.length_c   1.000
_cell.angle_alpha   90.00
_cell.angle_beta   90.00
_cell.angle_gamma   90.00
#
_symmetry.space_group_name_H-M   'P 1'
#
loop_
_entity.id
_entity.type
_entity.pdbx_description
1 polymer ?
#
loop_
_entity_poly.entity_id
_entity_poly.type
_entity_poly.pdbx_seq_one_letter_code
_entity_poly.pdbx_strand_id
1 'polypeptide(L)' 'MKALIFVGGYGSRLLPLTYSIPKLPVDFANKHIIFHQEIYNFLMDSVENLGVKITYSRETEP' A
#
# COMPACT_ATOMS: atom_id res chain seq x y z
N MET A 1 3.69 17.72 6.93
CA MET A 1 2.38 17.50 6.28
C MET A 1 1.99 16.03 6.42
N LYS A 2 0.70 15.66 6.31
CA LYS A 2 0.25 14.26 6.36
C LYS A 2 -0.30 13.87 4.99
N ALA A 3 0.12 12.73 4.44
CA ALA A 3 -0.43 12.18 3.21
C ALA A 3 -1.09 10.83 3.50
N LEU A 4 -2.30 10.64 2.98
CA LEU A 4 -3.05 9.40 3.08
C LEU A 4 -3.01 8.70 1.73
N ILE A 5 -2.55 7.45 1.71
CA ILE A 5 -2.62 6.62 0.51
C ILE A 5 -3.91 5.81 0.59
N PHE A 6 -4.83 6.09 -0.34
CA PHE A 6 -5.96 5.21 -0.57
C PHE A 6 -5.56 4.11 -1.54
N VAL A 7 -5.58 2.89 -1.03
CA VAL A 7 -5.46 1.70 -1.86
C VAL A 7 -6.87 1.18 -2.06
N GLY A 8 -7.51 1.65 -3.11
CA GLY A 8 -8.89 1.28 -3.40
C GLY A 8 -9.04 -0.22 -3.68
N GLY A 9 -10.17 -0.77 -3.25
CA GLY A 9 -10.60 -2.14 -3.52
C GLY A 9 -10.18 -3.13 -2.44
N TYR A 10 -11.13 -3.95 -2.00
CA TYR A 10 -10.98 -5.01 -0.99
C TYR A 10 -9.93 -6.10 -1.34
N GLY A 11 -9.47 -6.15 -2.59
CA GLY A 11 -8.50 -7.16 -3.03
C GLY A 11 -9.12 -8.51 -3.36
N SER A 12 -10.43 -8.59 -3.63
CA SER A 12 -11.16 -9.85 -3.92
C SER A 12 -10.50 -10.73 -4.99
N ARG A 13 -9.82 -10.12 -5.98
CA ARG A 13 -9.08 -10.83 -7.04
C ARG A 13 -7.80 -11.53 -6.55
N LEU A 14 -7.26 -11.12 -5.40
CA LEU A 14 -6.04 -11.66 -4.80
C LEU A 14 -6.34 -12.56 -3.59
N LEU A 15 -7.61 -12.85 -3.31
CA LEU A 15 -7.95 -13.84 -2.29
C LEU A 15 -7.32 -15.20 -2.65
N PRO A 16 -6.80 -15.95 -1.66
CA PRO A 16 -6.90 -15.71 -0.21
C PRO A 16 -5.86 -14.74 0.38
N LEU A 17 -4.93 -14.22 -0.42
CA LEU A 17 -3.77 -13.44 0.07
C LEU A 17 -4.14 -12.13 0.77
N THR A 18 -5.26 -11.52 0.42
CA THR A 18 -5.72 -10.23 0.99
C THR A 18 -6.78 -10.38 2.09
N TYR A 19 -7.01 -11.61 2.60
CA TYR A 19 -8.01 -11.82 3.65
C TYR A 19 -7.57 -11.22 5.00
N SER A 20 -6.34 -11.52 5.42
CA SER A 20 -5.76 -11.05 6.69
C SER A 20 -4.99 -9.73 6.55
N ILE A 21 -4.49 -9.41 5.36
CA ILE A 21 -3.63 -8.25 5.11
C ILE A 21 -4.15 -7.39 3.95
N PRO A 22 -3.92 -6.06 3.96
CA PRO A 22 -4.26 -5.21 2.83
C PRO A 22 -3.42 -5.57 1.59
N LYS A 23 -3.82 -5.06 0.42
CA LYS A 23 -3.17 -5.40 -0.86
C LYS A 23 -1.69 -5.03 -0.94
N LEU A 24 -1.26 -3.89 -0.37
CA LEU A 24 0.13 -3.38 -0.47
C LEU A 24 1.22 -4.32 0.09
N PRO A 25 1.06 -4.90 1.29
CA PRO A 25 2.03 -5.86 1.85
C PRO A 25 1.86 -7.29 1.32
N VAL A 26 1.05 -7.53 0.28
CA VAL A 26 0.99 -8.87 -0.33
C VAL A 26 2.31 -9.17 -1.02
N ASP A 27 2.88 -10.33 -0.71
CA ASP A 27 4.10 -10.81 -1.37
C ASP A 27 3.85 -11.07 -2.86
N PHE A 28 4.70 -10.49 -3.69
CA PHE A 28 4.71 -10.66 -5.13
C PHE A 28 6.13 -10.99 -5.61
N ALA A 29 6.30 -12.25 -6.05
CA ALA A 29 7.62 -12.85 -6.25
C ALA A 29 8.45 -12.85 -4.95
N ASN A 30 9.51 -12.04 -4.87
CA ASN A 30 10.43 -11.97 -3.73
C ASN A 30 10.28 -10.70 -2.88
N LYS A 31 9.31 -9.83 -3.19
CA LYS A 31 9.08 -8.55 -2.49
C LYS A 31 7.58 -8.25 -2.40
N HIS A 32 7.16 -7.43 -1.45
CA HIS A 32 5.77 -6.94 -1.41
C HIS A 32 5.38 -6.18 -2.69
N ILE A 33 4.11 -6.24 -3.09
CA ILE A 33 3.60 -5.62 -4.32
C ILE A 33 3.86 -4.11 -4.39
N ILE A 34 3.89 -3.43 -3.24
CA ILE A 34 4.18 -2.00 -3.17
C ILE A 34 5.54 -1.64 -3.78
N PHE A 35 6.57 -2.47 -3.59
CA PHE A 35 7.92 -2.20 -4.11
C PHE A 35 8.02 -2.27 -5.63
N HIS A 36 7.03 -2.88 -6.28
CA HIS A 36 6.96 -2.97 -7.74
C HIS A 36 6.17 -1.81 -8.36
N GLN A 37 5.60 -0.92 -7.54
CA GLN A 37 4.82 0.22 -8.02
C GLN A 37 5.66 1.50 -8.01
N GLU A 38 5.58 2.30 -9.08
CA GLU A 38 6.21 3.62 -9.19
C GLU A 38 5.87 4.55 -8.00
N ILE A 39 4.68 4.38 -7.41
CA ILE A 39 4.25 5.17 -6.26
C ILE A 39 5.18 4.99 -5.05
N TYR A 40 5.84 3.83 -4.90
CA TYR A 40 6.73 3.57 -3.77
C TYR A 40 7.91 4.56 -3.73
N ASN A 41 8.56 4.80 -4.86
CA ASN A 41 9.71 5.70 -4.93
C ASN A 41 9.30 7.14 -4.59
N PHE A 42 8.18 7.60 -5.13
CA PHE A 42 7.61 8.92 -4.82
C PHE A 42 7.27 9.08 -3.34
N LEU A 43 6.75 8.01 -2.72
CA LEU A 43 6.42 7.99 -1.30
C LEU A 43 7.67 8.04 -0.43
N MET A 44 8.72 7.30 -0.77
CA MET A 44 10.00 7.35 -0.04
C MET A 44 10.63 8.75 -0.12
N ASP A 45 10.66 9.33 -1.33
CA ASP A 45 11.15 10.70 -1.55
C ASP A 45 10.37 11.73 -0.72
N SER A 46 9.04 11.60 -0.66
CA SER A 46 8.19 12.47 0.15
C SER A 46 8.42 12.33 1.65
N VAL A 47 8.76 11.12 2.14
CA VAL A 47 9.09 10.90 3.56
C VAL A 47 10.44 11.53 3.88
N GLU A 48 11.45 11.29 3.04
CA GLU A 48 12.83 11.73 3.27
C GLU A 48 12.99 13.24 3.10
N ASN A 49 12.49 13.80 1.99
CA ASN A 49 12.74 15.19 1.62
C ASN A 49 11.65 16.16 2.10
N LEU A 50 10.41 15.69 2.28
CA LEU A 50 9.27 16.54 2.65
C LEU A 50 8.74 16.26 4.08
N GLY A 51 9.31 15.28 4.78
CA GLY A 51 8.90 14.93 6.15
C GLY A 51 7.42 14.52 6.23
N VAL A 52 6.90 13.92 5.17
CA VAL A 52 5.50 13.52 5.07
C VAL A 52 5.28 12.22 5.85
N LYS A 53 4.32 12.22 6.79
CA LYS A 53 3.88 10.98 7.43
C LYS A 53 2.88 10.28 6.53
N ILE A 54 3.18 9.04 6.15
CA ILE A 54 2.32 8.17 5.34
C ILE A 54 1.52 7.25 6.26
N THR A 55 0.25 7.05 5.93
CA THR A 55 -0.61 6.02 6.55
C THR A 55 -1.40 5.34 5.44
N TYR A 56 -1.65 4.04 5.58
CA TYR A 56 -2.51 3.27 4.67
C TYR A 56 -3.85 3.00 5.37
N SER A 57 -4.94 3.17 4.63
CA SER A 57 -6.27 2.72 5.05
C SER A 57 -6.63 1.42 4.31
N ARG A 58 -7.39 0.55 4.99
CA ARG A 58 -7.97 -0.65 4.39
C ARG A 58 -9.47 -0.42 4.24
N GLU A 59 -10.00 -0.63 3.04
CA GLU A 59 -11.44 -0.86 2.90
C GLU A 59 -11.78 -2.21 3.54
N THR A 60 -12.62 -2.19 4.56
CA THR A 60 -13.27 -3.38 5.10
C THR A 60 -14.52 -3.67 4.27
N GLU A 61 -14.93 -4.94 4.16
CA GLU A 61 -16.28 -5.26 3.69
C GLU A 61 -17.31 -4.50 4.55
N PRO A 62 -18.42 -4.02 3.94
CA PRO A 62 -19.50 -3.38 4.68
C PRO A 62 -20.16 -4.32 5.70
#